data_AF-A0AAV7L0Q7-F1
#
_entry.id   AF-A0AAV7L0Q7-F1
#
_cell.length_a   1.000
_cell.length_b   1.000
_cell.length_c   1.000
_cell.angle_alpha   90.00
_cell.angle_beta   90.00
_cell.angle_gamma   90.00
#
_symmetry.space_group_name_H-M   'P 1'
#
loop_
_entity.id
_entity.type
_entity.pdbx_description
1 polymer ?
#
loop_
_entity_poly.entity_id
_entity_poly.type
_entity_poly.pdbx_seq_one_letter_code
_entity_poly.pdbx_strand_id
1 'polypeptide(L)'
;MLYVTGMQHWRSSSSKLQLKQEDIENRSRRNNIRIRRAPKGAEGSDIIAFTADLLNAIRGDYDTSPHTLDRAYRVTPTPGHPKVALDIL
;
A
#
# COMPACT_ATOMS: atom_id res chain seq x y z
N MET A 1 12.65 12.29 42.14
CA MET A 1 12.23 10.93 41.71
C MET A 1 10.92 10.94 40.88
N LEU A 2 9.93 11.79 41.19
CA LEU A 2 8.64 11.87 40.47
C LEU A 2 8.73 12.24 38.97
N TYR A 3 9.71 13.07 38.56
CA TYR A 3 9.90 13.47 37.17
C TYR A 3 10.31 12.30 36.25
N VAL A 4 11.11 11.35 36.77
CA VAL A 4 11.58 10.19 36.00
C VAL A 4 10.42 9.24 35.73
N THR A 5 9.55 9.04 36.71
CA THR A 5 8.36 8.20 36.60
C THR A 5 7.38 8.75 35.55
N GLY A 6 7.09 10.05 35.60
CA GLY A 6 6.22 10.71 34.59
C GLY A 6 6.77 10.60 33.16
N MET A 7 8.09 10.77 33.00
CA MET A 7 8.75 10.63 31.70
C MET A 7 8.75 9.19 31.18
N GLN A 8 8.84 8.20 32.08
CA GLN A 8 8.72 6.77 31.74
C GLN A 8 7.30 6.43 31.27
N HIS A 9 6.28 6.94 31.95
CA HIS A 9 4.88 6.75 31.55
C HIS A 9 4.58 7.40 30.20
N TRP A 10 5.08 8.62 29.96
CA TRP A 10 4.91 9.31 28.69
C TRP A 10 5.56 8.55 27.52
N ARG A 11 6.77 8.02 27.72
CA ARG A 11 7.45 7.18 26.73
C ARG A 11 6.65 5.92 26.43
N SER A 12 6.17 5.21 27.45
CA SER A 12 5.37 3.99 27.26
C SER A 12 4.07 4.26 26.50
N SER A 13 3.37 5.36 26.82
CA SER A 13 2.16 5.76 26.09
C SER A 13 2.46 6.14 24.64
N SER A 14 3.56 6.86 24.39
CA SER A 14 3.99 7.24 23.04
C SER A 14 4.30 6.00 22.18
N SER A 15 5.03 5.03 22.72
CA SER A 15 5.32 3.77 22.02
C SER A 15 4.04 2.96 21.73
N LYS A 16 3.08 2.91 22.66
CA LYS A 16 1.79 2.23 22.43
C LYS A 16 0.99 2.90 21.31
N LEU A 17 1.01 4.22 21.24
CA LEU A 17 0.33 4.96 20.17
C LEU A 17 0.99 4.72 18.81
N GLN A 18 2.32 4.69 18.76
CA GLN A 18 3.06 4.37 17.53
C GLN A 18 2.71 2.99 16.99
N LEU A 19 2.69 1.96 17.84
CA LEU A 19 2.32 0.60 17.41
C LEU A 19 0.87 0.53 16.89
N LYS A 20 -0.06 1.27 17.52
CA LYS A 20 -1.44 1.36 17.04
C LYS A 20 -1.53 2.05 15.70
N GLN A 21 -0.79 3.15 15.51
CA GLN A 21 -0.75 3.85 14.22
C GLN A 21 -0.20 2.93 13.13
N GLU A 22 0.89 2.24 13.40
CA GLU A 22 1.49 1.29 12.46
C GLU A 22 0.52 0.16 12.09
N ASP A 23 -0.19 -0.43 13.06
CA ASP A 23 -1.21 -1.45 12.80
C ASP A 23 -2.34 -0.90 11.92
N ILE A 24 -2.84 0.31 12.19
CA ILE A 24 -3.90 0.94 11.38
C ILE A 24 -3.41 1.21 9.95
N GLU A 25 -2.20 1.76 9.78
CA GLU A 25 -1.61 2.00 8.46
C GLU A 25 -1.41 0.71 7.68
N ASN A 26 -0.87 -0.33 8.33
CA ASN A 26 -0.70 -1.63 7.72
C ASN A 26 -2.04 -2.22 7.31
N ARG A 27 -3.05 -2.17 8.18
CA ARG A 27 -4.40 -2.66 7.87
C ARG A 27 -5.04 -1.92 6.71
N SER A 28 -4.84 -0.61 6.64
CA SER A 28 -5.33 0.23 5.54
C SER A 28 -4.64 -0.10 4.21
N ARG A 29 -3.39 -0.57 4.23
CA ARG A 29 -2.61 -0.90 3.04
C ARG A 29 -2.62 -2.39 2.69
N ARG A 30 -3.25 -3.25 3.50
CA ARG A 30 -3.24 -4.72 3.31
C ARG A 30 -3.75 -5.17 1.94
N ASN A 31 -4.69 -4.42 1.35
CA ASN A 31 -5.24 -4.73 0.04
C ASN A 31 -4.51 -4.02 -1.11
N ASN A 32 -3.50 -3.20 -0.81
CA ASN A 32 -2.82 -2.40 -1.81
C ASN A 32 -1.69 -3.24 -2.42
N ILE A 33 -1.82 -3.56 -3.71
CA ILE A 33 -0.81 -4.32 -4.46
C ILE A 33 0.10 -3.36 -5.21
N ARG A 34 1.41 -3.67 -5.20
CA ARG A 34 2.46 -2.84 -5.80
C ARG A 34 3.10 -3.52 -7.02
N ILE A 35 2.74 -3.07 -8.22
CA ILE A 35 3.29 -3.62 -9.47
C ILE A 35 4.56 -2.86 -9.89
N ARG A 36 5.61 -3.61 -10.24
CA ARG A 36 6.93 -3.06 -10.61
C ARG A 36 7.29 -3.36 -12.04
N ARG A 37 8.11 -2.47 -12.62
CA ARG A 37 8.67 -2.60 -13.97
C ARG A 37 7.60 -2.65 -15.07
N ALA A 38 6.39 -2.14 -14.81
CA ALA A 38 5.37 -1.95 -15.82
C ALA A 38 5.81 -0.87 -16.83
N PRO A 39 5.90 -1.19 -18.14
CA PRO A 39 6.32 -0.25 -19.16
C PRO A 39 5.43 1.00 -19.17
N LYS A 40 6.06 2.16 -19.34
CA LYS A 40 5.34 3.45 -19.33
C LYS A 40 4.43 3.52 -20.56
N GLY A 41 3.14 3.80 -20.33
CA GLY A 41 2.16 3.95 -21.41
C GLY A 41 1.50 2.65 -21.88
N ALA A 42 1.89 1.49 -21.34
CA ALA A 42 1.21 0.22 -21.63
C ALA A 42 -0.22 0.17 -21.06
N GLU A 43 -0.51 1.01 -20.06
CA GLU A 43 -1.81 1.12 -19.40
C GLU A 43 -2.86 1.80 -20.29
N GLY A 44 -2.46 2.49 -21.36
CA GLY A 44 -3.37 3.19 -22.25
C GLY A 44 -4.19 4.28 -21.53
N SER A 45 -5.49 4.33 -21.83
CA SER A 45 -6.44 5.30 -21.26
C SER A 45 -7.11 4.84 -19.96
N ASP A 46 -7.10 3.54 -19.66
CA ASP A 46 -7.78 2.96 -18.51
C ASP A 46 -6.85 2.01 -17.75
N ILE A 47 -6.24 2.56 -16.70
CA ILE A 47 -5.30 1.84 -15.84
C ILE A 47 -5.99 0.78 -14.98
N ILE A 48 -7.28 0.93 -14.68
CA ILE A 48 -8.04 -0.03 -13.88
C ILE A 48 -8.28 -1.28 -14.70
N ALA A 49 -8.82 -1.12 -15.91
CA ALA A 49 -9.04 -2.22 -16.84
C ALA A 49 -7.73 -2.97 -17.16
N PHE A 50 -6.67 -2.23 -17.51
CA PHE A 50 -5.35 -2.81 -17.76
C PHE A 50 -4.82 -3.65 -16.58
N THR A 51 -4.96 -3.14 -15.35
CA THR A 51 -4.47 -3.83 -14.17
C THR A 51 -5.31 -5.08 -13.88
N ALA A 52 -6.64 -5.00 -14.02
CA ALA A 52 -7.52 -6.14 -13.83
C ALA A 52 -7.19 -7.26 -14.83
N ASP A 53 -6.99 -6.92 -16.11
CA ASP A 53 -6.60 -7.86 -17.16
C ASP A 53 -5.24 -8.49 -16.87
N LEU A 54 -4.26 -7.69 -16.42
CA LEU A 54 -2.94 -8.20 -16.03
C LEU A 54 -3.02 -9.20 -14.87
N LEU A 55 -3.82 -8.91 -13.85
CA LEU A 55 -4.02 -9.81 -12.71
C LEU A 55 -4.73 -11.11 -13.12
N ASN A 56 -5.73 -11.01 -13.99
CA ASN A 56 -6.43 -12.17 -14.54
C ASN A 56 -5.47 -13.04 -15.38
N ALA A 57 -4.62 -12.43 -16.20
CA ALA A 57 -3.62 -13.15 -17.00
C ALA A 57 -2.57 -13.88 -16.15
N ILE A 58 -2.16 -13.31 -15.01
CA ILE A 58 -1.23 -13.95 -14.07
C ILE A 58 -1.92 -15.08 -13.28
N ARG A 59 -3.20 -14.91 -12.91
CA ARG A 59 -3.95 -15.88 -12.10
C ARG A 59 -4.19 -17.21 -12.82
N GLY A 60 -4.38 -17.19 -14.15
CA GLY A 60 -4.77 -18.38 -14.92
C GLY A 60 -6.17 -18.90 -14.55
N ASP A 61 -6.44 -20.18 -14.83
CA ASP A 61 -7.79 -20.78 -14.77
C ASP A 61 -8.28 -21.18 -13.35
N TYR A 62 -7.59 -20.74 -12.29
CA TYR A 62 -7.88 -21.20 -10.93
C TYR A 62 -9.12 -20.57 -10.28
N ASP A 63 -9.66 -19.47 -10.84
CA ASP A 63 -10.86 -18.81 -10.34
C ASP A 63 -11.57 -18.05 -11.47
N THR A 64 -12.88 -18.23 -11.59
CA THR A 64 -13.73 -17.61 -12.63
C THR A 64 -14.26 -16.24 -12.22
N SER A 65 -14.13 -15.86 -10.96
CA SER A 65 -14.59 -14.55 -10.49
C SER A 65 -13.64 -13.44 -10.95
N PRO A 66 -14.10 -12.41 -11.70
CA PRO A 66 -13.21 -11.33 -12.14
C PRO A 66 -12.70 -10.55 -10.92
N HIS A 67 -11.41 -10.25 -10.87
CA HIS A 67 -10.90 -9.34 -9.86
C HIS A 67 -11.53 -7.97 -10.05
N THR A 68 -12.14 -7.45 -8.98
CA THR A 68 -12.64 -6.08 -8.94
C THR A 68 -11.59 -5.23 -8.23
N LEU A 69 -11.22 -4.11 -8.86
CA LEU A 69 -10.29 -3.12 -8.31
C LEU A 69 -11.09 -1.88 -7.97
N ASP A 70 -10.93 -1.37 -6.74
CA ASP A 70 -11.57 -0.13 -6.34
C ASP A 70 -10.89 1.08 -7.01
N ARG A 71 -9.54 1.09 -7.07
CA ARG A 71 -8.78 2.13 -7.78
C ARG A 71 -7.50 1.53 -8.36
N ALA A 72 -6.90 2.26 -9.30
CA ALA A 72 -5.56 2.01 -9.79
C ALA A 72 -4.93 3.32 -10.27
N TYR A 73 -3.65 3.52 -9.98
CA TYR A 73 -2.94 4.70 -10.44
C TYR A 73 -1.43 4.47 -10.47
N ARG A 74 -0.75 5.33 -11.23
CA ARG A 74 0.70 5.34 -11.32
C ARG A 74 1.30 6.26 -10.26
N VAL A 75 1.88 5.71 -9.20
CA VAL A 75 2.72 6.48 -8.26
C VAL A 75 3.93 7.05 -8.97
N THR A 76 3.97 8.37 -9.06
CA THR A 76 5.19 9.12 -9.36
C THR A 76 6.15 9.00 -8.17
N PRO A 77 7.45 8.73 -8.40
CA PRO A 77 8.41 8.73 -7.31
C PRO A 77 8.45 10.13 -6.68
N THR A 78 8.07 10.23 -5.41
CA THR A 78 8.23 11.46 -4.63
C THR A 78 9.73 11.75 -4.50
N PRO A 79 10.23 12.94 -4.87
CA PRO A 79 11.64 13.27 -4.71
C PRO A 79 12.02 13.17 -3.22
N GLY A 80 12.95 12.28 -2.88
CA GLY A 80 13.40 12.02 -1.51
C GLY A 80 12.88 10.74 -0.86
N HIS A 81 11.88 10.06 -1.44
CA HIS A 81 11.49 8.73 -0.98
C HIS A 81 12.19 7.65 -1.84
N PRO A 82 12.79 6.61 -1.24
CA PRO A 82 13.41 5.54 -2.00
C PRO A 82 12.40 4.98 -2.99
N LYS A 83 12.85 4.63 -4.21
CA LYS A 83 12.01 4.22 -5.35
C LYS A 83 11.25 2.92 -5.08
N VAL A 84 10.24 2.97 -4.23
CA VAL A 84 9.40 1.84 -3.88
C VAL A 84 7.92 2.22 -3.94
N ALA A 85 7.27 2.38 -5.10
CA ALA A 85 6.43 1.40 -5.83
C ALA A 85 5.17 2.11 -6.36
N LEU A 86 4.49 1.50 -7.32
CA LEU A 86 3.15 1.89 -7.73
C LEU A 86 2.11 1.37 -6.74
N ASP A 87 1.65 2.22 -5.84
CA ASP A 87 0.43 2.01 -5.04
C ASP A 87 -0.79 2.06 -5.95
N ILE A 88 -1.53 0.97 -5.98
CA ILE A 88 -2.89 0.87 -6.49
C ILE A 88 -3.76 0.89 -5.22
N LEU A 89 -4.63 1.91 -5.10
CA LEU A 89 -5.49 2.13 -3.92
C LEU A 89 -6.79 1.35 -4.01
#